data_AF-A0A699S9I9-F1
#
_entry.id   AF-A0A699S9I9-F1
#
_cell.length_a   1.000
_cell.length_b   1.000
_cell.length_c   1.000
_cell.angle_alpha   90.00
_cell.angle_beta   90.00
_cell.angle_gamma   90.00
#
_symmetry.space_group_name_H-M   'P 1'
#
loop_
_entity.id
_entity.type
_entity.pdbx_description
1 polymer ?
#
loop_
_entity_poly.entity_id
_entity_poly.type
_entity_poly.pdbx_seq_one_letter_code
_entity_poly.pdbx_strand_id
1 'polypeptide(L)'
;MDKSKKKSHKPKSKDTNQEKLYLLHMDLCGPIHVESVNGKKYILTIVDDYSRFTWVKCLRSKDEALVFIIKFLKMIQVRLKVPV
;
A
#
# COMPACT_ATOMS: atom_id res chain seq x y z
N MET A 1 -30.09 -17.96 -15.61
CA MET A 1 -29.12 -17.03 -15.00
C MET A 1 -28.63 -17.67 -13.71
N ASP A 2 -27.55 -18.45 -13.78
CA ASP A 2 -26.99 -19.12 -12.60
C ASP A 2 -26.14 -18.14 -11.79
N LYS A 3 -26.58 -17.84 -10.56
CA LYS A 3 -25.77 -17.10 -9.59
C LYS A 3 -24.72 -18.04 -9.01
N SER A 4 -23.45 -17.81 -9.35
CA SER A 4 -22.34 -18.49 -8.70
C SER A 4 -22.28 -18.14 -7.21
N LYS A 5 -22.19 -19.17 -6.36
CA LYS A 5 -22.09 -19.02 -4.89
C LYS A 5 -20.63 -18.73 -4.53
N LYS A 6 -20.35 -17.52 -4.04
CA LYS A 6 -19.00 -17.11 -3.62
C LYS A 6 -18.50 -18.03 -2.49
N LYS A 7 -17.46 -18.82 -2.75
CA LYS A 7 -16.80 -19.64 -1.72
C LYS A 7 -15.97 -18.72 -0.82
N SER A 8 -15.94 -19.01 0.49
CA SER A 8 -15.07 -18.27 1.41
C SER A 8 -13.61 -18.60 1.10
N HIS A 9 -12.74 -17.59 1.14
CA HIS A 9 -11.30 -17.84 1.18
C HIS A 9 -10.94 -18.43 2.54
N LYS A 10 -10.17 -19.52 2.54
CA LYS A 10 -9.62 -20.07 3.78
C LYS A 10 -8.59 -19.07 4.32
N PRO A 11 -8.64 -18.71 5.62
CA PRO A 11 -7.57 -17.92 6.23
C PRO A 11 -6.24 -18.67 6.11
N LYS A 12 -5.15 -17.94 5.89
CA LYS A 12 -3.80 -18.52 5.90
C LYS A 12 -3.56 -19.11 7.29
N SER A 13 -3.00 -20.32 7.34
CA SER A 13 -2.84 -21.08 8.59
C SER A 13 -1.76 -20.56 9.52
N LYS A 14 -0.85 -19.71 9.03
CA LYS A 14 0.25 -19.08 9.79
C LYS A 14 0.58 -17.70 9.21
N ASP A 15 0.69 -16.69 10.06
CA ASP A 15 1.36 -15.42 9.72
C ASP A 15 2.87 -15.67 9.77
N THR A 16 3.53 -15.65 8.61
CA THR A 16 5.00 -15.79 8.51
C THR A 16 5.74 -14.49 8.77
N ASN A 17 5.04 -13.35 8.80
CA ASN A 17 5.65 -12.04 8.98
C ASN A 17 5.67 -11.73 10.46
N GLN A 18 6.80 -12.00 11.13
CA GLN A 18 6.96 -11.77 12.56
C GLN A 18 7.59 -10.40 12.89
N GLU A 19 8.02 -9.67 11.87
CA GLU A 19 8.76 -8.40 12.04
C GLU A 19 8.07 -7.24 11.31
N LYS A 20 8.06 -6.07 11.96
CA LYS A 20 7.58 -4.81 11.37
C LYS A 20 8.38 -4.50 10.10
N LEU A 21 7.69 -4.06 9.06
CA LEU A 21 8.28 -3.64 7.77
C LEU A 21 8.98 -4.77 6.98
N TYR A 22 8.74 -6.04 7.34
CA TYR A 22 9.26 -7.19 6.59
C TYR A 22 8.55 -7.38 5.24
N LEU A 23 7.23 -7.20 5.21
CA LEU A 23 6.43 -7.30 4.00
C LEU A 23 5.50 -6.09 3.85
N LEU A 24 5.67 -5.35 2.76
CA LEU A 24 4.83 -4.22 2.40
C LEU A 24 3.94 -4.60 1.22
N HIS A 25 2.62 -4.44 1.37
CA HIS A 25 1.68 -4.50 0.27
C HIS A 25 1.45 -3.09 -0.27
N MET A 26 1.67 -2.88 -1.56
CA MET A 26 1.48 -1.59 -2.21
C MET A 26 0.43 -1.71 -3.31
N ASP A 27 -0.51 -0.77 -3.35
CA ASP A 27 -1.55 -0.70 -4.37
C ASP A 27 -1.73 0.73 -4.88
N LEU A 28 -2.03 0.86 -6.17
CA LEU A 28 -2.30 2.15 -6.81
C LEU A 28 -3.72 2.15 -7.37
N CYS A 29 -4.60 2.89 -6.71
CA CYS A 29 -5.97 3.11 -7.14
C CYS A 29 -6.04 4.33 -8.08
N GLY A 30 -6.81 4.24 -9.16
CA GLY A 30 -7.15 5.37 -10.05
C GLY A 30 -6.84 5.15 -11.54
N PRO A 31 -7.28 6.05 -12.43
CA PRO A 31 -7.76 7.40 -12.16
C PRO A 31 -9.18 7.44 -11.58
N ILE A 32 -9.36 8.16 -10.49
CA ILE A 32 -10.66 8.44 -9.88
C ILE A 32 -11.39 9.47 -10.76
N HIS A 33 -12.67 9.24 -11.00
CA HIS A 33 -13.50 10.08 -11.87
C HIS A 33 -13.58 11.53 -11.38
N VAL A 34 -13.67 11.72 -10.06
CA VAL A 34 -13.67 13.05 -9.42
C VAL A 34 -12.27 13.34 -8.89
N GLU A 35 -11.67 14.42 -9.37
CA GLU A 35 -10.38 14.88 -8.86
C GLU A 35 -10.55 15.51 -7.48
N SER A 36 -9.52 15.39 -6.63
CA SER A 36 -9.44 16.20 -5.41
C SER A 36 -9.38 17.70 -5.75
N VAL A 37 -9.57 18.57 -4.76
CA VAL A 37 -9.39 20.03 -4.88
C VAL A 37 -8.07 20.43 -5.56
N ASN A 38 -7.00 19.62 -5.39
CA ASN A 38 -5.68 19.90 -5.96
C ASN A 38 -5.35 19.06 -7.21
N GLY A 39 -6.36 18.59 -7.95
CA GLY A 39 -6.19 17.85 -9.22
C GLY A 39 -5.63 16.44 -9.08
N LYS A 40 -5.61 15.87 -7.88
CA LYS A 40 -5.15 14.50 -7.63
C LYS A 40 -6.24 13.50 -7.96
N LYS A 41 -5.88 12.47 -8.72
CA LYS A 41 -6.81 11.44 -9.20
C LYS A 41 -6.32 10.01 -8.96
N TYR A 42 -5.17 9.84 -8.31
CA TYR A 42 -4.64 8.53 -7.93
C TYR A 42 -4.41 8.48 -6.42
N ILE A 43 -4.55 7.29 -5.85
CA ILE A 43 -4.27 7.02 -4.44
C ILE A 43 -3.30 5.84 -4.37
N LEU A 44 -2.10 6.10 -3.90
CA LEU A 44 -1.12 5.06 -3.55
C LEU A 44 -1.34 4.68 -2.09
N THR A 45 -1.53 3.38 -1.85
CA THR A 45 -1.67 2.79 -0.51
C THR A 45 -0.50 1.85 -0.28
N ILE A 46 0.17 1.97 0.86
CA ILE A 46 1.24 1.09 1.31
C ILE A 46 0.84 0.55 2.68
N VAL A 47 0.78 -0.77 2.83
CA VAL A 47 0.36 -1.45 4.05
C VAL A 47 1.50 -2.32 4.55
N ASP A 48 1.91 -2.13 5.80
CA ASP A 48 2.76 -3.09 6.51
C ASP A 48 1.93 -4.31 6.91
N ASP A 49 2.31 -5.49 6.43
CA ASP A 49 1.52 -6.70 6.64
C ASP A 49 1.49 -7.11 8.13
N TYR A 50 2.58 -6.86 8.86
CA TYR A 50 2.66 -7.18 10.28
C TYR A 50 1.83 -6.21 11.15
N SER A 51 2.16 -4.92 11.13
CA SER A 51 1.50 -3.94 12.01
C SER A 51 0.15 -3.45 11.51
N ARG A 52 -0.22 -3.79 10.27
CA ARG A 52 -1.38 -3.23 9.55
C ARG A 52 -1.31 -1.70 9.40
N PHE A 53 -0.16 -1.08 9.67
CA PHE A 53 0.03 0.35 9.48
C PHE A 53 -0.08 0.68 7.99
N THR A 54 -0.89 1.68 7.67
CA THR A 54 -1.17 2.08 6.29
C THR A 54 -0.70 3.50 6.03
N TRP A 55 0.16 3.68 5.03
CA TRP A 55 0.49 4.98 4.46
C TRP A 55 -0.33 5.22 3.19
N VAL A 56 -0.93 6.40 3.09
CA VAL A 56 -1.73 6.80 1.93
C VAL A 56 -1.16 8.07 1.31
N LYS A 57 -1.05 8.10 -0.02
CA LYS A 57 -0.58 9.26 -0.78
C LYS A 57 -1.50 9.50 -1.98
N CYS A 58 -2.14 10.67 -2.00
CA CYS A 58 -2.86 11.15 -3.18
C CYS A 58 -1.86 11.77 -4.18
N LEU A 59 -1.97 11.38 -5.45
CA LEU A 59 -1.08 11.70 -6.57
C LEU A 59 -1.86 12.29 -7.76
N ARG A 60 -1.19 13.14 -8.55
CA ARG A 60 -1.78 13.74 -9.76
C ARG A 60 -1.67 12.84 -10.98
N SER A 61 -0.56 12.13 -11.11
CA SER A 61 -0.27 11.19 -12.20
C SER A 61 0.32 9.87 -11.68
N LYS A 62 0.39 8.85 -12.54
CA LYS A 62 0.90 7.52 -12.15
C LYS A 62 2.41 7.51 -11.90
N ASP A 63 3.18 8.32 -12.64
CA ASP A 63 4.64 8.41 -12.53
C ASP A 63 5.10 8.95 -11.17
N GLU A 64 4.31 9.82 -10.52
CA GLU A 64 4.58 10.29 -9.16
C GLU A 64 4.64 9.13 -8.14
N ALA A 65 3.95 8.01 -8.40
CA ALA A 65 3.94 6.86 -7.51
C ALA A 65 5.33 6.24 -7.37
N LEU A 66 6.03 6.01 -8.49
CA LEU A 66 7.38 5.43 -8.48
C LEU A 66 8.37 6.34 -7.74
N VAL A 67 8.30 7.64 -8.00
CA VAL A 67 9.14 8.64 -7.33
C VAL A 67 8.91 8.61 -5.82
N PHE A 68 7.64 8.53 -5.38
CA PHE A 68 7.31 8.44 -3.97
C PHE A 68 7.77 7.12 -3.34
N ILE A 69 7.55 5.98 -3.99
CA ILE A 69 7.95 4.65 -3.48
C ILE A 69 9.47 4.60 -3.25
N ILE A 70 10.27 5.07 -4.20
CA ILE A 70 11.74 5.11 -4.04
C ILE A 70 12.13 5.97 -2.84
N LYS A 71 11.54 7.16 -2.68
CA LYS A 71 11.80 8.05 -1.55
C LYS A 71 11.35 7.41 -0.21
N PHE A 72 10.21 6.74 -0.22
CA PHE A 72 9.65 6.06 0.95
C PHE A 72 10.55 4.91 1.42
N LEU A 73 11.02 4.05 0.51
CA LEU A 73 11.94 2.97 0.84
C LEU A 73 13.27 3.50 1.41
N LYS A 74 13.83 4.56 0.83
CA LYS A 74 15.04 5.21 1.36
C LYS A 74 14.82 5.76 2.78
N MET A 75 13.68 6.39 3.03
CA MET A 75 13.33 6.91 4.36
C MET A 75 13.24 5.79 5.40
N ILE A 76 12.62 4.65 5.05
CA ILE A 76 12.53 3.49 5.95
C ILE A 76 13.91 2.90 6.22
N GLN A 77 14.73 2.69 5.19
CA GLN A 77 16.08 2.16 5.36
C GLN A 77 16.93 3.02 6.30
N VAL A 78 16.82 4.35 6.22
CA VAL A 78 17.51 5.25 7.14
C VAL A 78 16.98 5.07 8.56
N ARG A 79 15.65 5.07 8.75
CA ARG A 79 15.04 4.93 10.08
C ARG A 79 15.36 3.60 10.77
N LEU A 80 15.49 2.50 10.00
CA LEU A 80 15.84 1.18 10.52
C LEU A 80 17.32 1.02 10.88
N LYS A 81 18.21 1.85 10.30
CA LYS A 81 19.66 1.82 10.58
C LYS A 81 20.06 2.69 11.77
N VAL A 82 19.14 3.47 12.33
CA VAL A 82 19.38 4.25 13.54
C VAL A 82 19.18 3.31 14.74
N PRO A 83 20.20 3.09 15.59
CA PRO A 83 20.00 2.40 16.85
C PRO A 83 18.99 3.19 17.68
N VAL A 84 17.95 2.51 18.20
CA VAL A 84 17.02 3.09 19.18
C VAL A 84 17.77 3.35 20.49
#